data_AF-A0A357AK88-F1
#
_entry.id   AF-A0A357AK88-F1
#
_cell.length_a   1.000
_cell.length_b   1.000
_cell.length_c   1.000
_cell.angle_alpha   90.00
_cell.angle_beta   90.00
_cell.angle_gamma   90.00
#
_symmetry.space_group_name_H-M   'P 1'
#
loop_
_entity.id
_entity.type
_entity.pdbx_description
1 polymer ?
#
loop_
_entity_poly.entity_id
_entity_poly.type
_entity_poly.pdbx_seq_one_letter_code
_entity_poly.pdbx_strand_id
1 'polypeptide(L)'
;NKDMQEDKEAIFNSVDTVKLCLPIFTNMLDTMKIKKANLYNAAKGGFTNATDMADYLVKKGIPFRDSHAITGHMVAYCIEKNKSIEELNLDELHTFSDIIEKDVYDAISLETCVKERKVAGGPARESVLASIGSGRLFLESLSTH
;
A
#
# COMPACT_ATOMS: atom_id res chain seq x y z
N ASN A 1 14.72 27.62 -40.95
CA ASN A 1 15.54 27.52 -39.72
C ASN A 1 16.15 26.12 -39.71
N LYS A 2 17.48 25.98 -39.55
CA LYS A 2 18.20 24.70 -39.78
C LYS A 2 18.06 23.72 -38.60
N ASP A 3 17.66 24.23 -37.43
CA ASP A 3 17.48 23.47 -36.19
C ASP A 3 16.36 22.41 -36.22
N MET A 4 15.37 22.54 -37.12
CA MET A 4 14.27 21.56 -37.24
C MET A 4 14.63 20.36 -38.14
N GLN A 5 15.91 20.06 -38.37
CA GLN A 5 16.30 18.88 -39.14
C GLN A 5 16.54 17.65 -38.26
N GLU A 6 16.88 17.87 -36.98
CA GLU A 6 17.17 16.82 -35.99
C GLU A 6 15.91 16.29 -35.26
N ASP A 7 14.74 16.91 -35.48
CA ASP A 7 13.50 16.59 -34.77
C ASP A 7 12.93 15.20 -35.13
N LYS A 8 13.05 14.80 -36.40
CA LYS A 8 12.50 13.55 -36.93
C LYS A 8 13.20 12.32 -36.37
N GLU A 9 14.52 12.33 -36.32
CA GLU A 9 15.29 11.16 -35.90
C GLU A 9 15.01 10.83 -34.43
N ALA A 10 14.97 11.85 -33.57
CA ALA A 10 14.61 11.68 -32.16
C ALA A 10 13.18 11.12 -31.98
N ILE A 11 12.21 11.61 -32.77
CA ILE A 11 10.83 11.12 -32.72
C ILE A 11 10.75 9.66 -33.22
N PHE A 12 11.36 9.33 -34.36
CA PHE A 12 11.32 7.99 -34.92
C PHE A 12 11.99 6.97 -34.00
N ASN A 13 13.18 7.29 -33.45
CA ASN A 13 13.86 6.43 -32.49
C ASN A 13 13.01 6.18 -31.23
N SER A 14 12.30 7.20 -30.75
CA SER A 14 11.40 7.07 -29.59
C SER A 14 10.21 6.16 -29.91
N VAL A 15 9.59 6.34 -31.08
CA VAL A 15 8.46 5.51 -31.53
C VAL A 15 8.89 4.05 -31.69
N ASP A 16 10.04 3.80 -32.31
CA ASP A 16 10.57 2.45 -32.51
C ASP A 16 10.90 1.78 -31.18
N THR A 17 11.51 2.51 -30.25
CA THR A 17 11.79 2.02 -28.89
C THR A 17 10.51 1.62 -28.17
N VAL A 18 9.49 2.49 -28.16
CA VAL A 18 8.21 2.19 -27.48
C VAL A 18 7.51 0.99 -28.10
N LYS A 19 7.48 0.89 -29.43
CA LYS A 19 6.91 -0.27 -30.15
C LYS A 19 7.61 -1.58 -29.81
N LEU A 20 8.92 -1.56 -29.62
CA LEU A 20 9.69 -2.74 -29.20
C LEU A 20 9.45 -3.08 -27.74
N CYS A 21 9.39 -2.09 -26.85
CA CYS A 21 9.22 -2.31 -25.41
C CYS A 21 7.83 -2.83 -25.05
N LEU A 22 6.75 -2.30 -25.64
CA LEU A 22 5.37 -2.66 -25.29
C LEU A 22 5.10 -4.19 -25.27
N PRO A 23 5.35 -4.96 -26.34
CA PRO A 23 5.08 -6.39 -26.33
C PRO A 23 5.97 -7.16 -25.33
N ILE A 24 7.19 -6.68 -25.08
CA ILE A 24 8.09 -7.27 -24.09
C ILE A 24 7.50 -7.12 -22.69
N PHE A 25 7.06 -5.91 -22.32
CA PHE A 25 6.43 -5.66 -21.02
C PHE A 25 5.13 -6.44 -20.87
N THR A 26 4.31 -6.53 -21.92
CA THR A 26 3.07 -7.34 -21.90
C THR A 26 3.38 -8.81 -21.58
N ASN A 27 4.33 -9.43 -22.29
CA ASN A 27 4.70 -10.82 -22.06
C ASN A 27 5.36 -11.04 -20.68
N MET A 28 6.16 -10.07 -20.22
CA MET A 28 6.77 -10.11 -18.89
C MET A 28 5.70 -10.12 -17.79
N LEU A 29 4.67 -9.27 -17.91
CA LEU A 29 3.57 -9.21 -16.95
C LEU A 29 2.71 -10.48 -16.99
N ASP A 30 2.42 -11.01 -18.18
CA ASP A 30 1.62 -12.23 -18.37
C ASP A 30 2.30 -13.47 -17.77
N THR A 31 3.62 -13.54 -17.83
CA THR A 31 4.41 -14.67 -17.31
C THR A 31 4.94 -14.47 -15.89
N MET A 32 4.68 -13.31 -15.27
CA MET A 32 5.16 -12.98 -13.93
C MET A 32 4.60 -13.93 -12.87
N LYS A 33 5.46 -14.36 -11.94
CA LYS A 33 5.06 -15.18 -10.79
C LYS A 33 5.09 -14.36 -9.50
N ILE A 34 3.95 -14.30 -8.81
CA ILE A 34 3.82 -13.59 -7.54
C ILE A 34 4.24 -14.49 -6.37
N LYS A 35 5.29 -14.09 -5.66
CA LYS A 35 5.74 -14.74 -4.41
C LYS A 35 4.93 -14.24 -3.21
N LYS A 36 3.68 -14.70 -3.08
CA LYS A 36 2.71 -14.19 -2.09
C LYS A 36 3.25 -14.16 -0.66
N ALA A 37 3.90 -15.23 -0.21
CA ALA A 37 4.46 -15.30 1.15
C ALA A 37 5.53 -14.23 1.40
N ASN A 38 6.43 -14.03 0.44
CA ASN A 38 7.46 -12.99 0.54
C ASN A 38 6.85 -11.59 0.58
N LEU A 39 5.84 -11.32 -0.27
CA LEU A 39 5.17 -10.01 -0.27
C LEU A 39 4.42 -9.76 1.05
N TYR A 40 3.75 -10.79 1.58
CA TYR A 40 3.05 -10.69 2.86
C TYR A 40 4.03 -10.41 4.00
N ASN A 41 5.12 -11.16 4.08
CA ASN A 41 6.15 -10.95 5.10
C ASN A 41 6.86 -9.59 4.97
N ALA A 42 7.04 -9.08 3.75
CA ALA A 42 7.61 -7.75 3.52
C ALA A 42 6.63 -6.62 3.89
N ALA A 43 5.33 -6.85 3.79
CA ALA A 43 4.31 -5.92 4.27
C ALA A 43 4.23 -5.91 5.80
N LYS A 44 4.56 -7.05 6.45
CA LYS A 44 4.76 -7.15 7.90
C LYS A 44 6.05 -6.46 8.36
N GLY A 45 6.05 -5.93 9.57
CA GLY A 45 7.25 -5.34 10.20
C GLY A 45 7.67 -3.96 9.71
N GLY A 46 7.06 -3.43 8.63
CA GLY A 46 7.29 -2.05 8.17
C GLY A 46 6.54 -0.98 8.96
N PHE A 47 5.87 -1.35 10.06
CA PHE A 47 5.00 -0.49 10.87
C PHE A 47 3.93 0.27 10.06
N THR A 48 3.52 -0.31 8.92
CA THR A 48 2.44 0.22 8.07
C THR A 48 1.09 0.28 8.80
N ASN A 49 0.93 -0.56 9.83
CA ASN A 49 -0.22 -0.59 10.74
C ASN A 49 -0.08 0.33 11.98
N ALA A 50 1.00 1.13 12.10
CA ALA A 50 1.14 2.07 13.21
C ALA A 50 0.05 3.15 13.17
N THR A 51 -0.29 3.67 11.98
CA THR A 51 -1.41 4.60 11.85
C THR A 51 -2.72 3.95 12.29
N ASP A 52 -2.96 2.70 11.88
CA ASP A 52 -4.15 1.96 12.27
C ASP A 52 -4.19 1.68 13.80
N MET A 53 -3.04 1.50 14.44
CA MET A 53 -2.92 1.40 15.90
C MET A 53 -3.27 2.73 16.60
N ALA A 54 -2.79 3.86 16.08
CA ALA A 54 -3.17 5.17 16.61
C ALA A 54 -4.68 5.42 16.45
N ASP A 55 -5.25 5.08 15.29
CA ASP A 55 -6.69 5.19 15.05
C ASP A 55 -7.51 4.26 15.95
N TYR A 56 -7.02 3.06 16.25
CA TYR A 56 -7.62 2.15 17.22
C TYR A 56 -7.70 2.79 18.61
N LEU A 57 -6.60 3.38 19.10
CA LEU A 57 -6.58 4.09 20.39
C LEU A 57 -7.52 5.30 20.40
N VAL A 58 -7.61 6.04 19.29
CA VAL A 58 -8.58 7.12 19.12
C VAL A 58 -10.01 6.63 19.22
N LYS A 59 -10.34 5.50 18.56
CA LYS A 59 -11.67 4.89 18.64
C LYS A 59 -12.02 4.41 20.05
N LYS A 60 -11.03 4.06 20.86
CA LYS A 60 -11.20 3.73 22.29
C LYS A 60 -11.29 4.96 23.20
N GLY A 61 -11.14 6.18 22.66
CA GLY A 61 -11.39 7.44 23.36
C GLY A 61 -10.13 8.22 23.75
N ILE A 62 -8.94 7.79 23.35
CA ILE A 62 -7.70 8.55 23.60
C ILE A 62 -7.57 9.68 22.56
N PRO A 63 -7.27 10.93 22.96
CA PRO A 63 -7.04 12.02 22.01
C PRO A 63 -5.95 11.68 21.00
N PHE A 64 -6.13 12.09 19.74
CA PHE A 64 -5.21 11.74 18.64
C PHE A 64 -3.72 12.02 18.95
N ARG A 65 -3.42 13.16 19.58
CA ARG A 65 -2.05 13.51 19.96
C ARG A 65 -1.42 12.46 20.88
N ASP A 66 -2.19 11.97 21.85
CA ASP A 66 -1.73 10.99 22.84
C ASP A 66 -1.66 9.60 22.20
N SER A 67 -2.67 9.22 21.40
CA SER A 67 -2.66 7.98 20.61
C SER A 67 -1.44 7.87 19.70
N HIS A 68 -1.09 8.97 19.01
CA HIS A 68 0.08 9.05 18.15
C HIS A 68 1.39 8.94 18.95
N ALA A 69 1.47 9.58 20.13
CA ALA A 69 2.64 9.48 21.01
C ALA A 69 2.83 8.06 21.57
N ILE A 70 1.76 7.44 22.06
CA ILE A 70 1.74 6.05 22.56
C ILE A 70 2.21 5.10 21.47
N THR A 71 1.63 5.22 20.28
CA THR A 71 2.02 4.41 19.12
C THR A 71 3.48 4.64 18.74
N GLY A 72 3.98 5.88 18.78
CA GLY A 72 5.38 6.19 18.51
C GLY A 72 6.34 5.48 19.49
N HIS A 73 6.02 5.47 20.78
CA HIS A 73 6.79 4.72 21.78
C HIS A 73 6.72 3.19 21.54
N MET A 74 5.55 2.69 21.16
CA MET A 74 5.36 1.27 20.82
C MET A 74 6.20 0.85 19.62
N VAL A 75 6.26 1.68 18.57
CA VAL A 75 7.12 1.45 17.40
C VAL A 75 8.59 1.45 17.80
N ALA A 76 9.02 2.43 18.62
CA ALA A 76 10.40 2.49 19.10
C ALA A 76 10.79 1.23 19.90
N TYR A 77 9.91 0.76 20.79
CA TYR A 77 10.09 -0.49 21.53
C TYR A 77 10.20 -1.70 20.59
N CYS A 78 9.32 -1.79 19.59
CA CYS A 78 9.33 -2.87 18.61
C CYS A 78 10.65 -2.89 17.82
N ILE A 79 11.16 -1.73 17.40
CA ILE A 79 12.46 -1.62 16.72
C ILE A 79 13.59 -2.13 17.62
N GLU A 80 13.62 -1.72 18.90
CA GLU A 80 14.64 -2.16 19.85
C GLU A 80 14.60 -3.69 20.09
N LYS A 81 13.40 -4.28 20.14
CA LYS A 81 13.21 -5.71 20.37
C LYS A 81 13.21 -6.56 19.09
N ASN A 82 13.41 -5.94 17.92
CA ASN A 82 13.29 -6.58 16.61
C ASN A 82 11.97 -7.37 16.47
N LYS A 83 10.87 -6.72 16.84
CA LYS A 83 9.49 -7.21 16.75
C LYS A 83 8.65 -6.28 15.89
N SER A 84 7.50 -6.76 15.46
CA SER A 84 6.40 -5.98 14.90
C SER A 84 5.30 -5.77 15.96
N ILE A 85 4.40 -4.80 15.72
CA ILE A 85 3.31 -4.51 16.67
C ILE A 85 2.39 -5.73 16.85
N GLU A 86 2.15 -6.49 15.77
CA GLU A 86 1.32 -7.71 15.78
C GLU A 86 1.91 -8.83 16.66
N GLU A 87 3.22 -8.80 16.93
CA GLU A 87 3.93 -9.80 17.74
C GLU A 87 3.95 -9.47 19.23
N LEU A 88 3.49 -8.27 19.63
CA LEU A 88 3.37 -7.91 21.04
C LEU A 88 2.19 -8.65 21.66
N ASN A 89 2.42 -9.30 22.79
CA ASN A 89 1.32 -9.88 23.58
C ASN A 89 0.54 -8.78 24.34
N LEU A 90 -0.62 -9.12 24.91
CA LEU A 90 -1.44 -8.14 25.61
C LEU A 90 -0.75 -7.51 26.81
N ASP A 91 0.05 -8.27 27.56
CA ASP A 91 0.77 -7.73 28.72
C ASP A 91 1.79 -6.68 28.26
N GLU A 92 2.48 -6.93 27.15
CA GLU A 92 3.38 -5.96 26.50
C GLU A 92 2.61 -4.71 26.04
N LEU A 93 1.44 -4.90 25.41
CA LEU A 93 0.60 -3.79 24.94
C LEU A 93 0.06 -2.93 26.10
N HIS A 94 -0.32 -3.56 27.21
CA HIS A 94 -0.79 -2.87 28.42
C HIS A 94 0.27 -1.98 29.05
N THR A 95 1.57 -2.26 28.84
CA THR A 95 2.63 -1.32 29.26
C THR A 95 2.55 0.05 28.59
N PHE A 96 1.87 0.14 27.44
CA PHE A 96 1.65 1.39 26.69
C PHE A 96 0.27 2.00 26.97
N SER A 97 -0.78 1.16 27.09
CA SER A 97 -2.12 1.61 27.45
C SER A 97 -3.02 0.45 27.90
N ASP A 98 -3.63 0.59 29.08
CA ASP A 98 -4.55 -0.41 29.65
C ASP A 98 -5.87 -0.56 28.87
N ILE A 99 -6.19 0.37 27.96
CA ILE A 99 -7.42 0.32 27.15
C ILE A 99 -7.33 -0.64 25.96
N ILE A 100 -6.14 -1.19 25.71
CA ILE A 100 -5.91 -2.12 24.61
C ILE A 100 -6.52 -3.48 24.97
N GLU A 101 -7.33 -4.05 24.09
CA GLU A 101 -8.00 -5.33 24.31
C GLU A 101 -7.65 -6.31 23.17
N LYS A 102 -8.15 -7.55 23.24
CA LYS A 102 -7.85 -8.60 22.25
C LYS A 102 -8.30 -8.25 20.82
N ASP A 103 -9.22 -7.31 20.66
CA ASP A 103 -9.69 -6.82 19.36
C ASP A 103 -8.61 -6.05 18.58
N VAL A 104 -7.56 -5.57 19.27
CA VAL A 104 -6.43 -4.87 18.62
C VAL A 104 -5.79 -5.68 17.50
N TYR A 105 -5.64 -6.99 17.67
CA TYR A 105 -4.98 -7.86 16.69
C TYR A 105 -5.74 -7.93 15.37
N ASP A 106 -7.08 -7.87 15.43
CA ASP A 106 -7.91 -7.78 14.22
C ASP A 106 -7.87 -6.37 13.64
N ALA A 107 -7.95 -5.36 14.49
CA ALA A 107 -7.97 -3.95 14.11
C ALA A 107 -6.71 -3.50 13.35
N ILE A 108 -5.54 -4.02 13.72
CA ILE A 108 -4.24 -3.65 13.11
C ILE A 108 -3.71 -4.70 12.11
N SER A 109 -4.48 -5.76 11.84
CA SER A 109 -4.09 -6.79 10.87
C SER A 109 -3.93 -6.19 9.48
N LEU A 110 -2.96 -6.67 8.71
CA LEU A 110 -2.74 -6.21 7.33
C LEU A 110 -4.02 -6.28 6.48
N GLU A 111 -4.80 -7.34 6.66
CA GLU A 111 -6.07 -7.56 5.97
C GLU A 111 -7.09 -6.45 6.30
N THR A 112 -7.26 -6.11 7.58
CA THR A 112 -8.15 -5.04 8.03
C THR A 112 -7.64 -3.67 7.55
N CYS A 113 -6.34 -3.39 7.70
CA CYS A 113 -5.73 -2.14 7.26
C CYS A 113 -5.93 -1.89 5.76
N VAL A 114 -5.83 -2.93 4.91
CA VAL A 114 -6.11 -2.82 3.47
C VAL A 114 -7.60 -2.64 3.22
N LYS A 115 -8.44 -3.42 3.89
CA LYS A 115 -9.90 -3.40 3.72
C LYS A 115 -10.52 -2.06 4.10
N GLU A 116 -10.05 -1.41 5.16
CA GLU A 116 -10.65 -0.17 5.66
C GLU A 116 -10.26 1.08 4.87
N ARG A 117 -9.23 1.01 4.04
CA ARG A 117 -8.85 2.11 3.12
C ARG A 117 -9.73 2.14 1.87
N LYS A 118 -11.03 2.37 2.09
CA LYS A 118 -12.13 2.36 1.09
C LYS A 118 -12.29 3.67 0.31
N VAL A 119 -11.43 4.65 0.57
CA VAL A 119 -11.41 5.92 -0.19
C VAL A 119 -11.19 5.66 -1.68
N ALA A 120 -11.69 6.56 -2.54
CA ALA A 120 -11.46 6.45 -3.98
C ALA A 120 -9.95 6.40 -4.29
N GLY A 121 -9.52 5.37 -5.04
CA GLY A 121 -8.11 5.11 -5.33
C GLY A 121 -7.36 4.38 -4.21
N GLY A 122 -8.02 4.02 -3.12
CA GLY A 122 -7.46 3.22 -2.03
C GLY A 122 -7.29 1.73 -2.38
N PRO A 123 -6.51 0.99 -1.57
CA PRO A 123 -6.17 -0.41 -1.81
C PRO A 123 -7.26 -1.41 -1.42
N ALA A 124 -8.37 -0.95 -0.83
CA ALA A 124 -9.50 -1.82 -0.51
C ALA A 124 -10.02 -2.53 -1.76
N ARG A 125 -10.44 -3.79 -1.63
CA ARG A 125 -10.86 -4.63 -2.76
C ARG A 125 -11.91 -3.95 -3.64
N GLU A 126 -12.92 -3.34 -3.03
CA GLU A 126 -13.97 -2.58 -3.73
C GLU A 126 -13.42 -1.39 -4.53
N SER A 127 -12.50 -0.61 -3.95
CA SER A 127 -11.86 0.53 -4.62
C SER A 127 -10.95 0.07 -5.78
N VAL A 128 -10.22 -1.02 -5.60
CA VAL A 128 -9.38 -1.61 -6.67
C VAL A 128 -10.25 -2.13 -7.82
N LEU A 129 -11.36 -2.81 -7.53
CA LEU A 129 -12.30 -3.28 -8.56
C LEU A 129 -12.93 -2.10 -9.31
N ALA A 130 -13.30 -1.04 -8.61
CA ALA A 130 -13.80 0.19 -9.23
C ALA A 130 -12.74 0.81 -10.16
N SER A 131 -11.48 0.84 -9.73
CA SER A 131 -10.36 1.37 -10.51
C SER A 131 -10.10 0.54 -11.78
N ILE A 132 -10.18 -0.79 -11.68
CA ILE A 132 -10.11 -1.70 -12.84
C ILE A 132 -11.26 -1.42 -13.81
N GLY A 133 -12.49 -1.22 -13.30
CA GLY A 133 -13.65 -0.88 -14.11
C GLY A 133 -13.45 0.43 -14.88
N SER A 134 -13.04 1.49 -14.20
CA SER A 134 -12.73 2.79 -14.81
C SER A 134 -11.63 2.67 -15.86
N GLY A 135 -10.58 1.89 -15.60
CA GLY A 135 -9.50 1.64 -16.55
C GLY A 135 -9.98 0.94 -17.83
N ARG A 136 -10.90 -0.02 -17.71
CA ARG A 136 -11.51 -0.68 -18.88
C ARG A 136 -12.35 0.27 -19.71
N LEU A 137 -13.21 1.06 -19.07
CA LEU A 137 -14.02 2.08 -19.76
C LEU A 137 -13.16 3.09 -20.50
N PHE A 138 -12.04 3.52 -19.89
CA PHE A 138 -11.08 4.39 -20.54
C PHE A 138 -10.48 3.74 -21.81
N LEU A 139 -10.03 2.49 -21.73
CA LEU A 139 -9.50 1.77 -22.90
C LEU A 139 -10.54 1.57 -24.01
N GLU A 140 -11.80 1.29 -23.65
CA GLU A 140 -12.91 1.18 -24.60
C GLU A 140 -13.16 2.53 -25.32
N SER A 141 -13.11 3.63 -24.58
CA SER A 141 -13.29 4.98 -25.17
C SER A 141 -12.21 5.32 -26.20
N LEU A 142 -10.98 4.81 -26.04
CA LEU A 142 -9.88 4.98 -27.00
C LEU A 142 -10.01 4.10 -28.24
N SER A 143 -10.77 3.00 -28.15
CA SER A 143 -10.95 2.01 -29.22
C SER A 143 -12.12 2.36 -30.15
N THR A 144 -12.87 3.41 -29.85
CA THR A 144 -14.08 3.83 -30.58
C THR A 144 -13.78 4.93 -31.63
N HIS A 145 -12.52 5.21 -31.88
CA HIS A 145 -12.00 6.12 -32.92
C HIS A 145 -10.95 5.40 -33.76
#